data_AF-A0A235EYJ5-F1
#
_entry.id   AF-A0A235EYJ5-F1
#
_cell.length_a   1.000
_cell.length_b   1.000
_cell.length_c   1.000
_cell.angle_alpha   90.00
_cell.angle_beta   90.00
_cell.angle_gamma   90.00
#
_symmetry.space_group_name_H-M   'P 1'
#
loop_
_entity.id
_entity.type
_entity.pdbx_description
1 polymer ?
#
loop_
_entity_poly.entity_id
_entity_poly.type
_entity_poly.pdbx_seq_one_letter_code
_entity_poly.pdbx_strand_id
1 'polypeptide(L)'
;MFRALLFRLTLVVVLLAGCTPADPEHDSLAGLPPEAIETIALIQKGGPFPYRKDGTVFQNREGLLPQKPRGYYREYTVPTPGSRDRGARRIVTGGKPPEVFYYTHDHYRSFRQVEPRR
;
A
#
# COMPACT_ATOMS: atom_id res chain seq x y z
N MET A 1 63.38 36.22 -0.49
CA MET A 1 63.14 36.45 0.95
C MET A 1 61.64 36.58 1.17
N PHE A 2 61.06 35.73 2.04
CA PHE A 2 59.82 35.91 2.84
C PHE A 2 58.55 36.44 2.12
N ARG A 3 57.37 35.82 2.14
CA ARG A 3 56.70 34.99 3.17
C ARG A 3 55.50 34.27 2.53
N ALA A 4 55.37 32.99 2.85
CA ALA A 4 54.13 32.26 2.73
C ALA A 4 53.09 32.84 3.71
N LEU A 5 51.83 32.96 3.27
CA LEU A 5 50.70 33.11 4.17
C LEU A 5 49.71 31.99 3.86
N LEU A 6 49.83 30.91 4.62
CA LEU A 6 48.81 29.87 4.72
C LEU A 6 47.55 30.51 5.30
N PHE A 7 46.46 30.58 4.52
CA PHE A 7 45.13 30.62 5.09
C PHE A 7 44.63 29.17 5.24
N ARG A 8 44.79 28.63 6.45
CA ARG A 8 44.01 27.49 6.90
C ARG A 8 42.57 27.97 7.05
N LEU A 9 41.68 27.61 6.13
CA LEU A 9 40.25 27.72 6.37
C LEU A 9 39.72 26.37 6.84
N THR A 10 39.18 26.42 8.05
CA THR A 10 38.57 25.35 8.82
C THR A 10 37.41 24.69 8.08
N LEU A 11 37.37 23.37 8.23
CA LEU A 11 36.27 22.47 7.95
C LEU A 11 34.95 22.99 8.54
N VAL A 12 33.92 23.18 7.71
CA VAL A 12 32.52 23.20 8.17
C VAL A 12 31.89 21.89 7.73
N VAL A 13 31.77 20.97 8.69
CA VAL A 13 30.93 19.78 8.59
C VAL A 13 29.47 20.26 8.56
N VAL A 14 28.84 20.24 7.38
CA VAL A 14 27.38 20.27 7.32
C VAL A 14 26.91 18.82 7.44
N LEU A 15 26.79 18.36 8.69
CA LEU A 15 25.95 17.21 9.00
C LEU A 15 24.52 17.64 8.67
N LEU A 16 24.06 17.29 7.47
CA LEU A 16 22.62 17.20 7.20
C LEU A 16 22.11 16.06 8.08
N ALA A 17 21.83 16.38 9.34
CA ALA A 17 20.92 15.63 10.17
C ALA A 17 19.55 15.73 9.47
N GLY A 18 19.33 14.82 8.52
CA GLY A 18 18.01 14.48 8.03
C GLY A 18 17.24 13.95 9.22
N CYS A 19 16.67 14.84 10.01
CA CYS A 19 15.50 14.52 10.79
C CYS A 19 14.40 14.36 9.75
N THR A 20 14.30 13.18 9.16
CA THR A 20 13.09 12.79 8.47
C THR A 20 12.04 12.80 9.57
N PRO A 21 11.06 13.72 9.57
CA PRO A 21 9.91 13.52 10.42
C PRO A 21 9.39 12.13 10.03
N ALA A 22 9.25 11.24 11.02
CA ALA A 22 8.42 10.07 10.83
C ALA A 22 7.08 10.63 10.36
N ASP A 23 6.77 10.43 9.08
CA ASP A 23 5.45 10.77 8.54
C ASP A 23 4.45 10.19 9.53
N PRO A 24 3.41 10.94 9.94
CA PRO A 24 2.33 10.34 10.68
C PRO A 24 1.70 9.34 9.72
N GLU A 25 2.20 8.10 9.75
CA GLU A 25 1.50 6.90 9.37
C GLU A 25 0.20 6.98 10.17
N HIS A 26 -0.80 7.66 9.57
CA HIS A 26 -2.19 7.34 9.78
C HIS A 26 -2.20 5.82 9.81
N ASP A 27 -2.60 5.22 10.94
CA ASP A 27 -2.81 3.78 11.01
C ASP A 27 -3.72 3.45 9.83
N SER A 28 -3.13 2.99 8.74
CA SER A 28 -3.78 2.99 7.44
C SER A 28 -4.88 1.93 7.41
N LEU A 29 -4.84 1.03 8.40
CA LEU A 29 -5.86 0.07 8.74
C LEU A 29 -6.97 0.66 9.64
N ALA A 30 -6.75 1.79 10.30
CA ALA A 30 -7.79 2.47 11.06
C ALA A 30 -8.99 2.79 10.15
N GLY A 31 -10.18 2.56 10.69
CA GLY A 31 -11.43 2.72 9.96
C GLY A 31 -11.71 1.63 8.92
N LEU A 32 -10.84 0.63 8.74
CA LEU A 32 -11.23 -0.57 8.00
C LEU A 32 -12.19 -1.43 8.81
N PRO A 33 -13.16 -2.08 8.16
CA PRO A 33 -13.92 -3.12 8.82
C PRO A 33 -13.00 -4.32 9.14
N PRO A 34 -13.24 -5.07 10.24
CA PRO A 34 -12.39 -6.19 10.64
C PRO A 34 -12.16 -7.23 9.54
N GLU A 35 -13.17 -7.47 8.71
CA GLU A 35 -13.09 -8.43 7.59
C GLU A 35 -12.06 -8.01 6.54
N ALA A 36 -11.81 -6.70 6.37
CA ALA A 36 -10.78 -6.21 5.45
C ALA A 36 -9.38 -6.46 6.01
N ILE A 37 -9.20 -6.31 7.32
CA ILE A 37 -7.94 -6.59 8.02
C ILE A 37 -7.62 -8.09 7.91
N GLU A 38 -8.61 -8.96 8.14
CA GLU A 38 -8.47 -10.41 7.97
C GLU A 38 -8.12 -10.78 6.52
N THR A 39 -8.78 -10.15 5.55
CA THR A 39 -8.49 -10.36 4.12
C THR A 39 -7.05 -9.98 3.78
N ILE A 40 -6.55 -8.84 4.29
CA ILE A 40 -5.15 -8.42 4.13
C ILE A 40 -4.20 -9.47 4.73
N ALA A 41 -4.49 -9.98 5.93
CA ALA A 41 -3.68 -11.00 6.57
C ALA A 41 -3.65 -12.33 5.78
N LEU A 42 -4.78 -12.73 5.17
CA LEU A 42 -4.82 -13.89 4.27
C LEU A 42 -3.98 -13.67 3.02
N ILE A 43 -4.03 -12.48 2.43
CA ILE A 43 -3.21 -12.12 1.27
C ILE A 43 -1.73 -12.20 1.61
N GLN A 44 -1.30 -11.66 2.75
CA GLN A 44 0.10 -11.74 3.21
C GLN A 44 0.57 -13.19 3.40
N LYS A 45 -0.32 -14.08 3.85
CA LYS A 45 -0.04 -15.52 4.01
C LYS A 45 -0.11 -16.32 2.70
N GLY A 46 -0.62 -15.74 1.62
CA GLY A 46 -0.84 -16.43 0.34
C GLY A 46 -2.09 -17.32 0.30
N GLY A 47 -3.05 -17.11 1.20
CA GLY A 47 -4.29 -17.88 1.30
C GLY A 47 -4.29 -18.93 2.43
N PRO A 48 -5.21 -19.92 2.40
CA PRO A 48 -6.20 -20.17 1.35
C PRO A 48 -7.26 -19.06 1.25
N PHE A 49 -7.81 -18.85 0.05
CA PHE A 49 -8.82 -17.81 -0.18
C PHE A 49 -10.24 -18.40 -0.23
N PRO A 50 -11.22 -17.78 0.45
CA PRO A 50 -12.55 -18.37 0.60
C PRO A 50 -13.42 -18.28 -0.67
N TYR A 51 -13.17 -17.33 -1.57
CA TYR A 51 -13.99 -17.16 -2.77
C TYR A 51 -13.23 -17.52 -4.05
N ARG A 52 -13.92 -18.17 -4.99
CA ARG A 52 -13.37 -18.59 -6.29
C ARG A 52 -12.77 -17.46 -7.15
N LYS A 53 -13.15 -16.21 -6.89
CA LYS A 53 -12.66 -15.02 -7.62
C LYS A 53 -11.46 -14.36 -6.95
N ASP A 54 -11.11 -14.76 -5.74
CA ASP A 54 -10.00 -14.16 -5.01
C ASP A 54 -8.67 -14.51 -5.69
N GLY A 55 -7.82 -13.51 -5.83
CA GLY A 55 -6.55 -13.60 -6.56
C GLY A 55 -6.68 -13.49 -8.08
N THR A 56 -7.89 -13.36 -8.64
CA THR A 56 -8.05 -13.12 -10.08
C THR A 56 -7.58 -11.72 -10.49
N VAL A 57 -7.31 -11.53 -11.79
CA VAL A 57 -6.78 -10.26 -12.30
C VAL A 57 -7.84 -9.15 -12.21
N PHE A 58 -7.50 -8.06 -11.53
CA PHE A 58 -8.24 -6.80 -11.61
C PHE A 58 -7.71 -5.98 -12.80
N GLN A 59 -8.60 -5.54 -13.69
CA GLN A 59 -8.20 -4.93 -14.95
C GLN A 59 -7.99 -3.42 -14.89
N ASN A 60 -8.46 -2.74 -13.83
CA ASN A 60 -8.39 -1.28 -13.70
C ASN A 60 -8.89 -0.53 -14.95
N ARG A 61 -10.05 -0.93 -15.50
CA ARG A 61 -10.56 -0.39 -16.78
C ARG A 61 -10.95 1.07 -16.69
N GLU A 62 -11.47 1.45 -15.54
CA GLU A 62 -11.88 2.80 -15.19
C GLU A 62 -10.68 3.69 -14.84
N GLY A 63 -9.48 3.12 -14.73
CA GLY A 63 -8.22 3.85 -14.52
C GLY A 63 -8.12 4.57 -13.17
N LEU A 64 -8.86 4.13 -12.16
CA LEU A 64 -8.88 4.74 -10.82
C LEU A 64 -7.63 4.42 -10.00
N LEU A 65 -6.92 3.35 -10.33
CA LEU A 65 -5.59 3.05 -9.80
C LEU A 65 -4.50 3.48 -10.81
N PRO A 66 -3.24 3.66 -10.37
CA PRO A 66 -2.14 3.95 -11.29
C PRO A 66 -2.07 3.00 -12.49
N GLN A 67 -1.70 3.52 -13.66
CA GLN A 67 -1.57 2.70 -14.86
C GLN A 67 -0.36 1.76 -14.74
N LYS A 68 -0.60 0.46 -14.89
CA LYS A 68 0.40 -0.62 -14.77
C LYS A 68 0.16 -1.69 -15.85
N PRO A 69 1.17 -2.52 -16.18
CA PRO A 69 0.99 -3.60 -17.14
C PRO A 69 -0.15 -4.55 -16.78
N ARG A 70 -0.75 -5.19 -17.80
CA ARG A 70 -1.86 -6.15 -17.60
C ARG A 70 -1.44 -7.25 -16.64
N GLY A 71 -2.31 -7.55 -15.67
CA GLY A 71 -2.07 -8.60 -14.68
C GLY A 71 -1.23 -8.18 -13.47
N TYR A 72 -0.88 -6.89 -13.37
CA TYR A 72 -0.26 -6.30 -12.19
C TYR A 72 -1.19 -6.33 -10.97
N TYR A 73 -2.48 -6.06 -11.17
CA TYR A 73 -3.46 -6.00 -10.09
C TYR A 73 -4.22 -7.32 -9.89
N ARG A 74 -4.51 -7.67 -8.64
CA ARG A 74 -5.37 -8.80 -8.25
C ARG A 74 -6.46 -8.35 -7.28
N GLU A 75 -7.64 -8.97 -7.35
CA GLU A 75 -8.76 -8.66 -6.46
C GLU A 75 -9.04 -9.77 -5.44
N TYR A 76 -9.51 -9.36 -4.26
CA TYR A 76 -9.88 -10.24 -3.15
C TYR A 76 -11.17 -9.74 -2.51
N THR A 77 -12.06 -10.67 -2.20
CA THR A 77 -13.34 -10.39 -1.56
C THR A 77 -13.13 -10.03 -0.10
N VAL A 78 -13.73 -8.93 0.35
CA VAL A 78 -13.90 -8.64 1.77
C VAL A 78 -15.32 -9.03 2.16
N PRO A 79 -15.51 -10.02 3.04
CA PRO A 79 -16.85 -10.42 3.50
C PRO A 79 -17.65 -9.23 4.03
N THR A 80 -18.95 -9.23 3.74
CA THR A 80 -19.90 -8.28 4.33
C THR A 80 -20.85 -9.06 5.23
N PRO A 81 -20.81 -8.85 6.56
CA PRO A 81 -21.68 -9.59 7.49
C PRO A 81 -23.14 -9.54 7.08
N GLY A 82 -23.80 -10.69 7.10
CA GLY A 82 -25.22 -10.82 6.71
C GLY A 82 -25.49 -10.82 5.20
N SER A 83 -24.49 -10.57 4.34
CA SER A 83 -24.71 -10.71 2.89
C SER A 83 -24.87 -12.16 2.48
N ARG A 84 -25.77 -12.41 1.51
CA ARG A 84 -25.95 -13.71 0.86
C ARG A 84 -25.02 -13.91 -0.34
N ASP A 85 -24.33 -12.85 -0.76
CA ASP A 85 -23.40 -12.84 -1.87
C ASP A 85 -22.01 -12.33 -1.42
N ARG A 86 -21.11 -12.09 -2.37
CA ARG A 86 -19.75 -11.57 -2.11
C ARG A 86 -19.71 -10.13 -1.60
N GLY A 87 -20.83 -9.41 -1.58
CA GLY A 87 -20.91 -8.00 -1.25
C GLY A 87 -20.14 -7.10 -2.22
N ALA A 88 -20.05 -5.81 -1.88
CA ALA A 88 -19.38 -4.78 -2.67
C ALA A 88 -17.91 -4.55 -2.28
N ARG A 89 -17.49 -5.01 -1.09
CA ARG A 89 -16.19 -4.69 -0.50
C ARG A 89 -15.07 -5.54 -1.06
N ARG A 90 -13.91 -4.95 -1.37
CA ARG A 90 -12.74 -5.66 -1.92
C ARG A 90 -11.43 -5.09 -1.40
N ILE A 91 -10.41 -5.94 -1.39
CA ILE A 91 -9.01 -5.52 -1.44
C ILE A 91 -8.49 -5.75 -2.86
N VAL A 92 -7.81 -4.76 -3.42
CA VAL A 92 -7.05 -4.89 -4.67
C VAL A 92 -5.58 -4.74 -4.32
N THR A 93 -4.76 -5.72 -4.72
CA THR A 93 -3.30 -5.63 -4.57
C THR A 93 -2.63 -5.35 -5.90
N GLY A 94 -1.46 -4.72 -5.85
CA GLY A 94 -0.55 -4.58 -6.99
C GLY A 94 0.78 -5.27 -6.73
N GLY A 95 1.35 -5.91 -7.76
CA GLY A 95 2.64 -6.59 -7.67
C GLY A 95 2.54 -8.10 -7.40
N LYS A 96 3.66 -8.80 -7.60
CA LYS A 96 3.85 -10.23 -7.26
C LYS A 96 5.28 -10.43 -6.74
N PRO A 97 5.50 -10.50 -5.41
CA PRO A 97 4.51 -10.45 -4.33
C PRO A 97 3.80 -9.08 -4.22
N PRO A 98 2.66 -8.99 -3.51
CA PRO A 98 1.96 -7.72 -3.29
C PRO A 98 2.85 -6.63 -2.69
N GLU A 99 2.92 -5.48 -3.34
CA GLU A 99 3.68 -4.29 -2.93
C GLU A 99 2.75 -3.17 -2.42
N VAL A 100 1.53 -3.10 -2.96
CA VAL A 100 0.54 -2.06 -2.65
C VAL A 100 -0.84 -2.66 -2.46
N PHE A 101 -1.64 -2.06 -1.59
CA PHE A 101 -2.97 -2.53 -1.22
C PHE A 101 -3.97 -1.38 -1.30
N TYR A 102 -5.13 -1.65 -1.87
CA TYR A 102 -6.22 -0.69 -1.99
C TYR A 102 -7.52 -1.33 -1.47
N TYR A 103 -8.24 -0.60 -0.63
CA TYR A 103 -9.57 -0.97 -0.19
C TYR A 103 -10.62 -0.23 -1.01
N THR A 104 -11.66 -0.95 -1.42
CA THR A 104 -12.90 -0.37 -1.97
C THR A 104 -14.07 -0.91 -1.15
N HIS A 105 -14.99 -0.03 -0.78
CA HIS A 105 -16.22 -0.38 -0.06
C HIS A 105 -17.45 -0.41 -0.99
N ASP A 106 -17.30 0.04 -2.23
CA ASP A 106 -18.37 0.44 -3.14
C ASP A 106 -18.24 -0.22 -4.53
N HIS A 107 -17.64 -1.42 -4.57
CA HIS A 107 -17.48 -2.21 -5.78
C HIS A 107 -16.70 -1.48 -6.89
N TYR A 108 -15.47 -1.07 -6.55
CA TYR A 108 -14.50 -0.42 -7.44
C TYR A 108 -14.87 0.99 -7.92
N ARG A 109 -15.83 1.67 -7.26
CA ARG A 109 -16.19 3.06 -7.60
C ARG A 109 -15.26 4.07 -6.95
N SER A 110 -14.66 3.73 -5.81
CA SER A 110 -13.60 4.50 -5.17
C SER A 110 -12.60 3.58 -4.48
N PHE A 111 -11.38 4.09 -4.28
CA PHE A 111 -10.30 3.37 -3.63
C PHE A 111 -9.63 4.21 -2.55
N ARG A 112 -9.24 3.55 -1.47
CA ARG A 112 -8.34 4.08 -0.45
C ARG A 112 -7.10 3.19 -0.39
N GLN A 113 -5.92 3.77 -0.55
CA GLN A 113 -4.68 3.04 -0.32
C GLN A 113 -4.55 2.70 1.16
N VAL A 114 -4.10 1.49 1.46
CA VAL A 114 -3.88 0.99 2.82
C VAL A 114 -2.53 0.29 2.88
N GLU A 115 -1.93 0.25 4.06
CA GLU A 115 -0.66 -0.40 4.31
C GLU A 115 -0.87 -1.53 5.31
N PRO A 116 -0.55 -2.78 4.95
CA PRO A 116 -0.54 -3.86 5.91
C PRO A 116 0.47 -3.58 7.01
N ARG A 117 0.19 -4.05 8.24
CA ARG A 117 1.23 -4.12 9.27
C ARG A 117 2.35 -5.03 8.77
N ARG A 118 3.58 -4.54 8.86
CA ARG A 118 4.80 -5.28 8.51
C ARG A 118 5.12 -6.35 9.53
#